data_AF-X1JBP0-F1
#
_entry.id   AF-X1JBP0-F1
#
_cell.length_a   1.000
_cell.length_b   1.000
_cell.length_c   1.000
_cell.angle_alpha   90.00
_cell.angle_beta   90.00
_cell.angle_gamma   90.00
#
_symmetry.space_group_name_H-M   'P 1'
#
loop_
_entity.id
_entity.type
_entity.pdbx_description
1 polymer ?
#
loop_
_entity_poly.entity_id
_entity_poly.type
_entity_poly.pdbx_seq_one_letter_code
_entity_poly.pdbx_strand_id
1 'polypeptide(L)'
;YTAAEIDRIKADSASMGQGRAEKVAKQEKETLTQELQSTKTRLDALEARANEARLAEARGDPVKLRTYQGEQAVATRERQVEEQIRDIARREGQLKADREEVNRDKGVVSIAYVAAKHGLEVEDLESLGISDPDALEKVAVKLAAAGKPPETEEEKTAREAREAAGEEKLDLDTGEGSGSGEKTEQEKLDERYPTMAKNK
;
A
#
# COMPACT_ATOMS: atom_id res chain seq x y z
N TYR A 1 17.18 -2.32 -50.85
CA TYR A 1 16.53 -2.48 -49.55
C TYR A 1 15.06 -2.19 -49.68
N THR A 2 14.21 -3.08 -49.21
CA THR A 2 12.78 -2.82 -49.06
C THR A 2 12.54 -1.83 -47.91
N ALA A 3 11.39 -1.14 -47.88
CA ALA A 3 11.07 -0.22 -46.79
C ALA A 3 11.13 -0.90 -45.41
N ALA A 4 10.67 -2.15 -45.32
CA ALA A 4 10.74 -2.97 -44.12
C ALA A 4 12.19 -3.30 -43.67
N GLU A 5 13.12 -3.48 -44.60
CA GLU A 5 14.54 -3.69 -44.28
C GLU A 5 15.19 -2.41 -43.75
N ILE A 6 14.82 -1.25 -44.29
CA ILE A 6 15.32 0.06 -43.82
C ILE A 6 14.81 0.33 -42.40
N ASP A 7 13.56 0.03 -42.10
CA ASP A 7 12.98 0.25 -40.77
C ASP A 7 13.59 -0.69 -39.71
N ARG A 8 13.89 -1.95 -40.06
CA ARG A 8 14.65 -2.85 -39.18
C ARG A 8 16.05 -2.34 -38.90
N ILE A 9 16.78 -1.90 -39.93
CA ILE A 9 18.14 -1.33 -39.74
C ILE A 9 18.11 -0.08 -38.85
N LYS A 10 17.08 0.77 -38.97
CA LYS A 10 16.88 1.93 -38.10
C LYS A 10 16.57 1.53 -36.65
N ALA A 11 15.71 0.53 -36.42
CA ALA A 11 15.40 0.02 -35.09
C ALA A 11 16.61 -0.65 -34.42
N ASP A 12 17.37 -1.45 -35.17
CA ASP A 12 18.58 -2.13 -34.68
C ASP A 12 19.70 -1.12 -34.36
N SER A 13 19.86 -0.08 -35.17
CA SER A 13 20.84 0.98 -34.88
C SER A 13 20.43 1.87 -33.70
N ALA A 14 19.13 2.16 -33.53
CA ALA A 14 18.61 2.89 -32.37
C ALA A 14 18.78 2.09 -31.07
N SER A 15 18.46 0.79 -31.07
CA SER A 15 18.63 -0.08 -29.90
C SER A 15 20.10 -0.30 -29.55
N MET A 16 20.99 -0.45 -30.54
CA MET A 16 22.44 -0.50 -30.30
C MET A 16 23.00 0.83 -29.77
N GLY A 17 22.46 1.97 -30.22
CA GLY A 17 22.80 3.29 -29.69
C GLY A 17 22.38 3.46 -28.23
N GLN A 18 21.17 3.02 -27.88
CA GLN A 18 20.67 3.02 -26.51
C GLN A 18 21.47 2.09 -25.59
N GLY A 19 21.77 0.86 -26.03
CA GLY A 19 22.55 -0.09 -25.24
C GLY A 19 24.01 0.34 -25.00
N ARG A 20 24.60 1.15 -25.91
CA ARG A 20 25.91 1.77 -25.69
C ARG A 20 25.81 2.95 -24.72
N ALA A 21 24.80 3.81 -24.87
CA ALA A 21 24.58 4.93 -23.96
C ALA A 21 24.32 4.45 -22.52
N GLU A 22 23.55 3.39 -22.33
CA GLU A 22 23.28 2.78 -21.02
C GLU A 22 24.55 2.20 -20.39
N LYS A 23 25.40 1.53 -21.18
CA LYS A 23 26.70 1.02 -20.70
C LYS A 23 27.63 2.14 -20.25
N VAL A 24 27.71 3.22 -21.04
CA VAL A 24 28.52 4.40 -20.68
C VAL A 24 27.97 5.04 -19.40
N ALA A 25 26.66 5.26 -19.31
CA ALA A 25 26.02 5.82 -18.12
C ALA A 25 26.24 4.94 -16.88
N LYS A 26 26.23 3.61 -17.03
CA LYS A 26 26.53 2.68 -15.95
C LYS A 26 27.99 2.76 -15.51
N GLN A 27 28.94 2.83 -16.45
CA GLN A 27 30.36 2.98 -16.16
C GLN A 27 30.67 4.33 -15.48
N GLU A 28 30.05 5.40 -15.94
CA GLU A 28 30.14 6.72 -15.31
C GLU A 28 29.57 6.68 -13.89
N LYS A 29 28.40 6.07 -13.70
CA LYS A 29 27.80 5.89 -12.37
C LYS A 29 28.72 5.09 -11.43
N GLU A 30 29.32 4.01 -11.92
CA GLU A 30 30.26 3.19 -11.13
C GLU A 30 31.51 4.01 -10.76
N THR A 31 32.10 4.73 -11.71
CA THR A 31 33.25 5.62 -11.48
C THR A 31 32.92 6.68 -10.43
N LEU A 32 31.80 7.40 -10.59
CA LEU A 32 31.35 8.40 -9.62
C LEU A 32 31.07 7.79 -8.24
N THR A 33 30.55 6.56 -8.19
CA THR A 33 30.32 5.85 -6.93
C THR A 33 31.66 5.53 -6.23
N GLN A 34 32.66 5.09 -6.98
CA GLN A 34 34.00 4.83 -6.44
C GLN A 34 34.68 6.11 -5.96
N GLU A 35 34.62 7.19 -6.74
CA GLU A 35 35.15 8.50 -6.35
C GLU A 35 34.47 9.04 -5.09
N LEU A 36 33.14 8.90 -5.00
CA LEU A 36 32.38 9.27 -3.81
C LEU A 36 32.82 8.47 -2.57
N GLN A 37 33.06 7.16 -2.71
CA GLN A 37 33.54 6.33 -1.60
C GLN A 37 34.97 6.71 -1.17
N SER A 38 35.85 6.96 -2.14
CA SER A 38 37.23 7.37 -1.90
C SER A 38 37.30 8.73 -1.21
N THR A 39 36.51 9.70 -1.68
CA THR A 39 36.42 11.04 -1.07
C THR A 39 35.87 10.98 0.35
N LYS A 40 34.80 10.21 0.59
CA LYS A 40 34.28 9.95 1.95
C LYS A 40 35.35 9.38 2.87
N THR A 41 36.06 8.36 2.43
CA THR A 41 37.13 7.73 3.23
C THR A 41 38.23 8.74 3.59
N ARG A 42 38.61 9.62 2.66
CA ARG A 42 39.58 10.68 2.92
C ARG A 42 39.05 11.72 3.91
N LEU A 43 37.78 12.09 3.80
CA LEU A 43 37.11 13.01 4.72
C LEU A 43 37.09 12.42 6.14
N ASP A 44 36.65 11.17 6.28
CA ASP A 44 36.62 10.44 7.56
C ASP A 44 38.01 10.42 8.23
N ALA A 45 39.06 10.19 7.44
CA ALA A 45 40.44 10.20 7.94
C ALA A 45 40.90 11.61 8.40
N LEU A 46 40.50 12.66 7.70
CA LEU A 46 40.79 14.05 8.10
C LEU A 46 40.03 14.43 9.37
N GLU A 47 38.76 14.06 9.47
CA GLU A 47 37.92 14.28 10.66
C GLU A 47 38.49 13.55 11.87
N ALA A 48 38.90 12.28 11.72
CA ALA A 48 39.54 11.52 12.79
C ALA A 48 40.82 12.23 13.30
N ARG A 49 41.70 12.67 12.39
CA ARG A 49 42.92 13.40 12.75
C ARG A 49 42.62 14.72 13.45
N ALA A 50 41.63 15.47 12.97
CA ALA A 50 41.20 16.71 13.61
C ALA A 50 40.64 16.47 15.03
N ASN A 51 39.87 15.39 15.21
CA ASN A 51 39.33 15.01 16.51
C ASN A 51 40.42 14.57 17.50
N GLU A 52 41.41 13.80 17.04
CA GLU A 52 42.57 13.43 17.85
C GLU A 52 43.38 14.66 18.30
N ALA A 53 43.60 15.62 17.41
CA ALA A 53 44.27 16.87 17.73
C ALA A 53 43.50 17.69 18.77
N ARG A 54 42.17 17.81 18.63
CA ARG A 54 41.31 18.50 19.62
C ARG A 54 41.33 17.80 20.98
N LEU A 55 41.31 16.47 21.00
CA LEU A 55 41.43 15.71 22.24
C LEU A 55 42.80 15.93 22.90
N ALA A 56 43.88 15.94 22.12
CA ALA A 56 45.22 16.20 22.63
C ALA A 56 45.34 17.59 23.27
N GLU A 57 44.75 18.63 22.65
CA GLU A 57 44.70 19.98 23.23
C GLU A 57 43.84 20.02 24.50
N ALA A 58 42.74 19.27 24.55
CA ALA A 58 41.82 19.26 25.68
C ALA A 58 42.37 18.48 26.89
N ARG A 59 43.29 17.51 26.71
CA ARG A 59 43.82 16.66 27.80
C ARG A 59 44.50 17.44 28.94
N GLY A 60 45.06 18.61 28.66
CA GLY A 60 45.72 19.46 29.66
C GLY A 60 44.77 20.36 30.45
N ASP A 61 43.49 20.43 30.08
CA ASP A 61 42.52 21.36 30.66
C ASP A 61 41.19 20.62 30.95
N PRO A 62 40.82 20.45 32.23
CA PRO A 62 39.62 19.69 32.61
C PRO A 62 38.31 20.33 32.11
N VAL A 63 38.29 21.65 31.88
CA VAL A 63 37.12 22.34 31.31
C VAL A 63 37.02 22.01 29.82
N LYS A 64 38.11 22.15 29.07
CA LYS A 64 38.13 21.77 27.63
C LYS A 64 37.80 20.30 27.42
N LEU A 65 38.28 19.41 28.30
CA LEU A 65 38.00 17.97 28.19
C LEU A 65 36.51 17.66 28.39
N ARG A 66 35.85 18.31 29.35
CA ARG A 66 34.39 18.16 29.53
C ARG A 66 33.61 18.68 28.33
N THR A 67 33.99 19.84 27.79
CA THR A 67 33.36 20.39 26.59
C THR A 67 33.50 19.43 25.42
N TYR A 68 34.71 18.90 25.17
CA TYR A 68 34.95 17.91 24.12
C TYR A 68 34.09 16.66 24.30
N GLN A 69 34.01 16.10 25.51
CA GLN A 69 33.17 14.93 25.78
C GLN A 69 31.67 15.23 25.57
N GLY A 70 31.22 16.41 25.94
CA GLY A 70 29.85 16.87 25.69
C GLY A 70 29.54 16.98 24.20
N GLU A 71 30.43 17.60 23.42
CA GLU A 71 30.33 17.70 21.96
C GLU A 71 30.26 16.32 21.31
N GLN A 72 31.12 15.37 21.72
CA GLN A 72 31.10 14.00 21.20
C GLN A 72 29.81 13.24 21.53
N ALA A 73 29.28 13.45 22.74
CA ALA A 73 28.01 12.85 23.15
C ALA A 73 26.83 13.40 22.33
N VAL A 74 26.82 14.70 22.03
CA VAL A 74 25.83 15.33 21.15
C VAL A 74 25.95 14.80 19.73
N ALA A 75 27.15 14.80 19.15
CA ALA A 75 27.38 14.30 17.78
C ALA A 75 26.94 12.84 17.61
N THR A 76 27.15 12.00 18.65
CA THR A 76 26.67 10.60 18.65
C THR A 76 25.14 10.52 18.60
N ARG A 77 24.45 11.36 19.38
CA ARG A 77 22.97 11.41 19.38
C ARG A 77 22.42 11.94 18.08
N GLU A 78 23.03 12.98 17.52
CA GLU A 78 22.64 13.53 16.22
C GLU A 78 22.73 12.47 15.13
N ARG A 79 23.83 11.71 15.08
CA ARG A 79 23.98 10.58 14.14
C ARG A 79 22.90 9.52 14.32
N GLN A 80 22.52 9.18 15.56
CA GLN A 80 21.44 8.24 15.83
C GLN A 80 20.09 8.79 15.36
N VAL A 81 19.80 10.07 15.59
CA VAL A 81 18.57 10.71 15.12
C VAL A 81 18.51 10.74 13.61
N GLU A 82 19.60 11.07 12.93
CA GLU A 82 19.69 11.04 11.46
C GLU A 82 19.47 9.64 10.88
N GLU A 83 19.99 8.60 11.55
CA GLU A 83 19.76 7.21 11.16
C GLU A 83 18.29 6.83 11.34
N GLN A 84 17.68 7.18 12.47
CA GLN A 84 16.25 6.98 12.71
C GLN A 84 15.38 7.70 11.67
N ILE A 85 15.70 8.94 11.31
CA ILE A 85 14.99 9.70 10.27
C ILE A 85 15.08 8.97 8.92
N ARG A 86 16.26 8.45 8.55
CA ARG A 86 16.43 7.67 7.31
C ARG A 86 15.62 6.39 7.32
N ASP A 87 15.56 5.69 8.46
CA ASP A 87 14.76 4.48 8.61
C ASP A 87 13.26 4.75 8.58
N ILE A 88 12.81 5.84 9.21
CA ILE A 88 11.42 6.31 9.13
C ILE A 88 11.06 6.60 7.67
N ALA A 89 11.88 7.37 6.96
CA ALA A 89 11.63 7.69 5.54
C ALA A 89 11.54 6.42 4.67
N ARG A 90 12.41 5.42 4.92
CA ARG A 90 12.33 4.12 4.22
C ARG A 90 11.02 3.40 4.53
N ARG A 91 10.63 3.32 5.80
CA ARG A 91 9.37 2.68 6.23
C ARG A 91 8.15 3.40 5.69
N GLU A 92 8.14 4.73 5.66
CA GLU A 92 7.06 5.52 5.06
C GLU A 92 6.92 5.22 3.57
N GLY A 93 8.03 5.07 2.85
CA GLY A 93 8.02 4.66 1.44
C GLY A 93 7.39 3.27 1.26
N GLN A 94 7.79 2.30 2.09
CA GLN A 94 7.21 0.95 2.07
C GLN A 94 5.72 0.97 2.39
N LEU A 95 5.31 1.62 3.48
CA LEU A 95 3.91 1.71 3.88
C LEU A 95 3.03 2.40 2.83
N LYS A 96 3.56 3.36 2.07
CA LYS A 96 2.84 3.95 0.93
C LYS A 96 2.62 2.94 -0.18
N ALA A 97 3.65 2.19 -0.57
CA ALA A 97 3.54 1.14 -1.57
C ALA A 97 2.56 0.04 -1.13
N ASP A 98 2.68 -0.44 0.11
CA ASP A 98 1.78 -1.45 0.69
C ASP A 98 0.33 -0.94 0.74
N ARG A 99 0.12 0.34 1.08
CA ARG A 99 -1.22 0.95 1.08
C ARG A 99 -1.83 1.00 -0.31
N GLU A 100 -1.04 1.32 -1.33
CA GLU A 100 -1.50 1.31 -2.72
C GLU A 100 -1.86 -0.09 -3.19
N GLU A 101 -1.09 -1.10 -2.78
CA GLU A 101 -1.39 -2.51 -3.06
C GLU A 101 -2.70 -2.95 -2.39
N VAL A 102 -2.86 -2.71 -1.09
CA VAL A 102 -4.09 -3.03 -0.36
C VAL A 102 -5.31 -2.32 -0.96
N ASN A 103 -5.16 -1.07 -1.40
CA ASN A 103 -6.25 -0.34 -2.04
C ASN A 103 -6.63 -0.96 -3.40
N ARG A 104 -5.65 -1.40 -4.19
CA ARG A 104 -5.90 -2.13 -5.44
C ARG A 104 -6.63 -3.45 -5.17
N ASP A 105 -6.16 -4.23 -4.21
CA ASP A 105 -6.75 -5.53 -3.87
C ASP A 105 -8.19 -5.38 -3.35
N LYS A 106 -8.44 -4.38 -2.49
CA LYS A 106 -9.80 -4.06 -2.04
C LYS A 106 -10.73 -3.70 -3.20
N GLY A 107 -10.22 -2.95 -4.17
CA GLY A 107 -10.95 -2.65 -5.41
C GLY A 107 -11.35 -3.94 -6.14
N VAL A 108 -10.39 -4.83 -6.41
CA VAL A 108 -10.64 -6.12 -7.08
C VAL A 108 -11.66 -6.97 -6.32
N VAL A 109 -11.51 -7.10 -4.99
CA VAL A 109 -12.46 -7.87 -4.16
C VAL A 109 -13.86 -7.26 -4.21
N SER A 110 -13.97 -5.93 -4.15
CA SER A 110 -15.26 -5.25 -4.25
C SER A 110 -15.92 -5.46 -5.61
N ILE A 111 -15.15 -5.46 -6.70
CA ILE A 111 -15.66 -5.71 -8.05
C ILE A 111 -16.17 -7.14 -8.18
N ALA A 112 -15.39 -8.12 -7.76
CA ALA A 112 -15.81 -9.52 -7.78
C ALA A 112 -17.08 -9.76 -6.96
N TYR A 113 -17.19 -9.15 -5.77
CA TYR A 113 -18.37 -9.26 -4.92
C TYR A 113 -19.61 -8.63 -5.58
N VAL A 114 -19.50 -7.42 -6.11
CA VAL A 114 -20.62 -6.71 -6.75
C VAL A 114 -21.05 -7.43 -8.03
N ALA A 115 -20.10 -7.90 -8.85
CA ALA A 115 -20.37 -8.70 -10.04
C ALA A 115 -21.20 -9.94 -9.70
N ALA A 116 -20.74 -10.73 -8.72
CA ALA A 116 -21.44 -11.93 -8.27
C ALA A 116 -22.83 -11.63 -7.69
N LYS A 117 -22.97 -10.53 -6.95
CA LYS A 117 -24.23 -10.11 -6.34
C LYS A 117 -25.30 -9.73 -7.37
N HIS A 118 -24.91 -9.09 -8.48
CA HIS A 118 -25.84 -8.59 -9.50
C HIS A 118 -25.87 -9.44 -10.78
N GLY A 119 -25.12 -10.54 -10.84
CA GLY A 119 -25.07 -11.43 -11.99
C GLY A 119 -24.41 -10.79 -13.22
N LEU A 120 -23.40 -9.95 -13.00
CA LEU A 120 -22.61 -9.29 -14.05
C LEU A 120 -21.25 -9.98 -14.17
N GLU A 121 -20.59 -9.82 -15.33
CA GLU A 121 -19.21 -10.25 -15.51
C GLU A 121 -18.25 -9.28 -14.81
N VAL A 122 -17.15 -9.80 -14.29
CA VAL A 122 -16.15 -9.01 -13.55
C VAL A 122 -15.49 -7.99 -14.49
N GLU A 123 -15.20 -8.40 -15.72
CA GLU A 123 -14.55 -7.58 -16.75
C GLU A 123 -15.37 -6.34 -17.10
N ASP A 124 -16.70 -6.46 -17.13
CA ASP A 124 -17.60 -5.34 -17.43
C ASP A 124 -17.49 -4.25 -16.35
N LEU A 125 -17.44 -4.65 -15.08
CA LEU A 125 -17.31 -3.73 -13.95
C LEU A 125 -15.87 -3.19 -13.81
N GLU A 126 -14.85 -4.01 -14.07
CA GLU A 126 -13.45 -3.58 -14.08
C GLU A 126 -13.19 -2.49 -15.13
N SER A 127 -13.79 -2.62 -16.31
CA SER A 127 -13.64 -1.66 -17.42
C SER A 127 -14.12 -0.24 -17.07
N LEU A 128 -15.02 -0.11 -16.09
CA LEU A 128 -15.55 1.17 -15.62
C LEU A 128 -14.54 1.94 -14.77
N GLY A 129 -13.50 1.28 -14.25
CA GLY A 129 -12.47 1.89 -13.42
C GLY A 129 -13.00 2.49 -12.11
N ILE A 130 -14.15 2.01 -11.63
CA ILE A 130 -14.79 2.51 -10.40
C ILE A 130 -14.19 1.77 -9.21
N SER A 131 -13.39 2.47 -8.40
CA SER A 131 -12.78 1.91 -7.18
C SER A 131 -13.62 2.14 -5.91
N ASP A 132 -14.59 3.05 -5.95
CA ASP A 132 -15.47 3.32 -4.81
C ASP A 132 -16.62 2.29 -4.75
N PRO A 133 -16.71 1.47 -3.69
CA PRO A 133 -17.68 0.37 -3.63
C PRO A 133 -19.14 0.85 -3.68
N ASP A 134 -19.46 2.01 -3.11
CA ASP A 134 -20.83 2.54 -3.12
C ASP A 134 -21.24 3.04 -4.51
N ALA A 135 -20.33 3.69 -5.23
CA ALA A 135 -20.54 4.07 -6.62
C ALA A 135 -20.64 2.84 -7.53
N LEU A 136 -19.79 1.84 -7.31
CA LEU A 136 -19.77 0.60 -8.07
C LEU A 136 -21.10 -0.16 -7.94
N GLU A 137 -21.60 -0.30 -6.71
CA GLU A 137 -22.90 -0.94 -6.42
C GLU A 137 -24.05 -0.23 -7.15
N LYS A 138 -24.10 1.11 -7.14
CA LYS A 138 -25.15 1.88 -7.84
C LYS A 138 -25.13 1.69 -9.35
N VAL A 139 -23.94 1.57 -9.95
CA VAL A 139 -23.80 1.33 -11.38
C VAL A 139 -24.16 -0.11 -11.73
N ALA A 140 -23.72 -1.08 -10.92
CA ALA A 140 -24.07 -2.48 -11.10
C ALA A 140 -25.59 -2.71 -11.06
N VAL A 141 -26.31 -2.09 -10.11
CA VAL A 141 -27.78 -2.16 -10.05
C VAL A 141 -28.43 -1.67 -11.35
N LYS A 142 -27.92 -0.57 -11.92
CA LYS A 142 -28.46 -0.03 -13.18
C LYS A 142 -28.15 -0.92 -14.38
N LEU A 143 -26.95 -1.49 -14.44
CA LEU A 143 -26.55 -2.40 -15.51
C LEU A 143 -27.36 -3.70 -15.47
N ALA A 144 -27.53 -4.28 -14.28
CA ALA A 144 -28.36 -5.46 -14.10
C ALA A 144 -29.84 -5.20 -14.45
N ALA A 145 -30.36 -4.01 -14.14
CA ALA A 145 -31.70 -3.61 -14.54
C ALA A 145 -31.84 -3.38 -16.06
N ALA A 146 -30.80 -2.89 -16.73
CA ALA A 146 -30.79 -2.66 -18.18
C ALA A 146 -30.65 -3.96 -19.00
N GLY A 147 -30.02 -5.00 -18.44
CA GLY A 147 -29.93 -6.34 -19.05
C GLY A 147 -31.19 -7.18 -18.89
N LYS A 148 -32.13 -6.79 -18.01
CA LYS A 148 -33.44 -7.44 -17.89
C LYS A 148 -34.33 -6.97 -19.06
N PRO A 149 -34.92 -7.87 -19.87
CA PRO A 149 -35.89 -7.46 -20.87
C PRO A 149 -37.02 -6.68 -20.19
N PRO A 150 -37.63 -5.68 -20.84
CA PRO A 150 -38.81 -5.02 -20.29
C PRO A 150 -39.83 -6.11 -19.94
N GLU A 151 -40.30 -6.14 -18.68
CA GLU A 151 -41.38 -7.04 -18.24
C GLU A 151 -42.48 -6.93 -19.30
N THR A 152 -42.82 -8.07 -19.93
CA THR A 152 -43.91 -8.08 -20.89
C THR A 152 -45.19 -7.73 -20.15
N GLU A 153 -46.18 -7.12 -20.83
CA GLU A 153 -47.49 -6.85 -20.21
C GLU A 153 -48.12 -8.14 -19.62
N GLU A 154 -47.75 -9.32 -20.14
CA GLU A 154 -48.10 -10.63 -19.56
C GLU A 154 -47.41 -10.93 -18.23
N GLU A 155 -46.13 -10.60 -18.05
CA GLU A 155 -45.45 -10.74 -16.76
C GLU A 155 -45.95 -9.73 -15.73
N LYS A 156 -46.26 -8.52 -16.18
CA LYS A 156 -46.79 -7.45 -15.33
C LYS A 156 -48.19 -7.77 -14.83
N THR A 157 -49.06 -8.26 -15.72
CA THR A 157 -50.39 -8.74 -15.35
C THR A 157 -50.35 -10.02 -14.52
N ALA A 158 -49.39 -10.93 -14.77
CA ALA A 158 -49.20 -12.12 -13.94
C ALA A 158 -48.71 -11.78 -12.53
N ARG A 159 -47.86 -10.76 -12.39
CA ARG A 159 -47.38 -10.26 -11.10
C ARG A 159 -48.48 -9.53 -10.32
N GLU A 160 -49.20 -8.63 -10.97
CA GLU A 160 -50.37 -7.94 -10.39
C GLU A 160 -51.47 -8.93 -10.00
N ALA A 161 -51.67 -10.00 -10.79
CA ALA A 161 -52.61 -11.07 -10.46
C ALA A 161 -52.15 -11.93 -9.25
N ARG A 162 -50.85 -12.21 -9.10
CA ARG A 162 -50.32 -12.93 -7.93
C ARG A 162 -50.36 -12.08 -6.65
N GLU A 163 -50.07 -10.79 -6.78
CA GLU A 163 -50.13 -9.82 -5.68
C GLU A 163 -51.59 -9.56 -5.25
N ALA A 164 -52.53 -9.52 -6.19
CA ALA A 164 -53.97 -9.47 -5.91
C ALA A 164 -54.56 -10.80 -5.41
N ALA A 165 -53.96 -11.94 -5.77
CA ALA A 165 -54.34 -13.27 -5.27
C ALA A 165 -53.83 -13.55 -3.86
N GLY A 166 -53.05 -12.64 -3.26
CA GLY A 166 -52.50 -12.83 -1.92
C GLY A 166 -51.52 -14.01 -1.86
N GLU A 167 -50.79 -14.29 -2.94
CA GLU A 167 -49.56 -15.08 -2.86
C GLU A 167 -48.53 -14.22 -2.13
N GLU A 168 -48.68 -14.18 -0.81
CA GLU A 168 -47.66 -13.82 0.15
C GLU A 168 -46.36 -14.46 -0.33
N LYS A 169 -45.32 -13.64 -0.46
CA LYS A 169 -43.97 -14.15 -0.62
C LYS A 169 -43.84 -15.29 0.38
N LEU A 170 -43.60 -16.50 -0.11
CA LEU A 170 -42.92 -17.50 0.69
C LEU A 170 -41.58 -16.86 1.05
N ASP A 171 -41.60 -16.12 2.15
CA ASP A 171 -40.42 -15.91 2.96
C ASP A 171 -39.91 -17.32 3.18
N LEU A 172 -38.79 -17.61 2.54
CA LEU A 172 -37.95 -18.73 2.91
C LEU A 172 -37.61 -18.48 4.37
N ASP A 173 -38.44 -19.06 5.23
CA ASP A 173 -38.17 -19.45 6.61
C ASP A 173 -36.87 -20.25 6.57
N THR A 174 -35.75 -19.53 6.63
CA THR A 174 -34.48 -20.09 7.07
C THR A 174 -34.69 -20.45 8.52
N GLY A 175 -35.16 -21.68 8.72
CA GLY A 175 -35.64 -22.20 9.98
C GLY A 175 -34.73 -21.83 11.15
N GLU A 176 -35.35 -21.25 12.17
CA GLU A 176 -34.81 -21.29 13.51
C GLU A 176 -34.85 -22.73 14.03
N GLY A 177 -33.73 -23.22 14.58
CA GLY A 177 -33.79 -24.26 15.60
C GLY A 177 -32.65 -25.28 15.63
N SER A 178 -31.45 -24.88 16.04
CA SER A 178 -30.67 -25.69 17.01
C SER A 178 -29.62 -24.82 17.67
N GLY A 179 -29.82 -24.54 18.97
CA GLY A 179 -29.00 -23.63 19.74
C GLY A 179 -27.57 -24.12 20.01
N SER A 180 -26.68 -23.15 20.10
CA SER A 180 -25.61 -23.15 21.10
C SER A 180 -25.42 -21.69 21.52
N GLY A 181 -25.54 -21.41 22.81
CA GLY A 181 -25.60 -20.06 23.35
C GLY A 181 -24.28 -19.31 23.13
N GLU A 182 -24.29 -18.33 22.24
CA GLU A 182 -23.23 -17.34 22.19
C GLU A 182 -23.50 -16.26 23.24
N LYS A 183 -22.71 -16.30 24.31
CA LYS A 183 -22.60 -15.22 25.29
C LYS A 183 -22.36 -13.90 24.57
N THR A 184 -23.05 -12.85 25.02
CA THR A 184 -22.91 -11.49 24.48
C THR A 184 -21.47 -10.98 24.63
N GLU A 185 -21.00 -10.07 23.77
CA GLU A 185 -19.65 -9.50 23.87
C GLU A 185 -19.38 -8.85 25.24
N GLN A 186 -20.44 -8.34 25.89
CA GLN A 186 -20.39 -7.80 27.25
C GLN A 186 -20.01 -8.89 28.28
N GLU A 187 -20.61 -10.09 28.19
CA GLU A 187 -20.26 -11.24 29.04
C GLU A 187 -18.84 -11.75 28.76
N LYS A 188 -18.40 -11.74 27.48
CA LYS A 188 -17.03 -12.14 27.11
C LYS A 188 -15.97 -11.14 27.62
N LEU A 189 -16.34 -9.87 27.78
CA LEU A 189 -15.50 -8.82 28.36
C LEU A 189 -15.40 -8.93 29.88
N ASP A 190 -16.51 -9.24 30.57
CA ASP A 190 -16.53 -9.43 32.03
C ASP A 190 -15.78 -10.70 32.48
N GLU A 191 -15.71 -11.75 31.64
CA GLU A 191 -14.89 -12.94 31.88
C GLU A 191 -13.38 -12.70 31.63
N ARG A 192 -13.03 -11.78 30.72
CA ARG A 192 -11.62 -11.45 30.39
C ARG A 192 -10.97 -10.47 31.36
N TYR A 193 -11.75 -9.61 32.00
CA TYR A 193 -11.25 -8.64 32.96
C TYR A 193 -12.14 -8.62 34.21
N PRO A 194 -11.96 -9.57 35.16
CA PRO A 194 -12.64 -9.49 36.43
C PRO A 194 -12.16 -8.21 37.13
N THR A 195 -12.99 -7.17 37.08
CA THR A 195 -12.73 -5.92 37.78
C THR A 195 -12.53 -6.24 39.26
N MET A 196 -11.39 -5.79 39.80
CA MET A 196 -11.06 -5.85 41.22
C MET A 196 -11.98 -4.90 41.99
N ALA A 197 -13.25 -5.26 42.13
CA ALA A 197 -14.23 -4.61 42.98
C ALA A 197 -14.33 -5.36 44.32
N LYS A 198 -13.23 -5.39 45.09
CA LYS A 198 -13.25 -5.62 46.53
C LYS A 198 -12.15 -4.80 47.20
N ASN A 199 -12.52 -3.61 47.64
CA ASN A 199 -12.02 -2.99 48.86
C ASN A 199 -13.12 -2.07 49.39
N LYS A 200 -14.02 -2.66 50.19
CA LYS A 200 -14.67 -2.00 51.31
C LYS A 200 -14.11 -2.64 52.57
#